data_AF-A0A913XQ10-F1
#
_entry.id   AF-A0A913XQ10-F1
#
_cell.length_a   1.000
_cell.length_b   1.000
_cell.length_c   1.000
_cell.angle_alpha   90.00
_cell.angle_beta   90.00
_cell.angle_gamma   90.00
#
_symmetry.space_group_name_H-M   'P 1'
#
loop_
_entity.id
_entity.type
_entity.pdbx_description
1 polymer ?
#
loop_
_entity_poly.entity_id
_entity_poly.type
_entity_poly.pdbx_seq_one_letter_code
_entity_poly.pdbx_strand_id
1 'polypeptide(L)'
;MELILVVVSLLTFVYVKSFNIDITKPVIFDHPKSTKGSYFGFSVSLHSNNKKWLLVGAPLDDVPSKSDSNQILQKYGAIYKCDPTNSQCSYIPIDNTPVQKRKYKYQGTIKQLEWEKKKTQWLGQDVHSSGKNGKVVTCAPRYTETPPDRDGTLQYQWILGRCFEVLNDLSDSKVIISPCQNKRYGNNYFGYCQAGFSARLTADGEYIVMGALGVSNWKGGVIAYSPVYQGEEAFSTQDQIEKGYYMGECFCAAEVIYHHLNCYKIMNGNLPNFILWETGYKTLNSHDG
;
A
#
# COMPACT_ATOMS: atom_id res chain seq x y z
N MET A 1 -35.53 -41.73 4.17
CA MET A 1 -35.17 -40.41 3.61
C MET A 1 -35.04 -39.35 4.71
N GLU A 2 -36.02 -39.25 5.61
CA GLU A 2 -35.95 -38.30 6.74
C GLU A 2 -34.79 -38.55 7.72
N LEU A 3 -34.48 -39.82 8.02
CA LEU A 3 -33.35 -40.16 8.91
C LEU A 3 -31.99 -39.71 8.35
N ILE A 4 -31.84 -39.76 7.02
CA ILE A 4 -30.61 -39.32 6.33
C ILE A 4 -30.51 -37.80 6.37
N LEU A 5 -31.63 -37.08 6.19
CA LEU A 5 -31.67 -35.62 6.31
C LEU A 5 -31.31 -35.14 7.73
N VAL A 6 -31.78 -35.84 8.77
CA VAL A 6 -31.45 -35.52 10.17
C VAL A 6 -29.98 -35.76 10.48
N VAL A 7 -29.40 -36.86 10.00
CA VAL A 7 -27.97 -37.17 10.17
C VAL A 7 -27.09 -36.18 9.40
N VAL A 8 -27.47 -35.82 8.17
CA VAL A 8 -26.76 -34.79 7.39
C VAL A 8 -26.88 -33.43 8.07
N SER A 9 -28.06 -33.06 8.58
CA SER A 9 -28.24 -31.82 9.34
C SER A 9 -27.36 -31.78 10.61
N LEU A 10 -27.34 -32.86 11.40
CA LEU A 10 -26.48 -32.99 12.59
C LEU A 10 -24.98 -32.94 12.26
N LEU A 11 -24.55 -33.52 11.13
CA LEU A 11 -23.15 -33.48 10.66
C LEU A 11 -22.76 -32.12 10.07
N THR A 12 -23.73 -31.32 9.59
CA THR A 12 -23.47 -29.95 9.11
C THR A 12 -23.37 -28.90 10.22
N PHE A 13 -23.75 -29.24 11.46
CA PHE A 13 -23.65 -28.36 12.64
C PHE A 13 -22.33 -28.56 13.43
N VAL A 14 -21.22 -28.87 12.76
CA VAL A 14 -19.91 -28.80 13.41
C VAL A 14 -19.55 -27.32 13.59
N TYR A 15 -19.84 -26.79 14.77
CA TYR A 15 -19.30 -25.51 15.24
C TYR A 15 -17.78 -25.66 15.35
N VAL A 16 -17.07 -25.29 14.29
CA VAL A 16 -15.61 -25.17 14.34
C VAL A 16 -15.29 -23.95 15.20
N LYS A 17 -15.09 -24.16 16.50
CA LYS A 17 -14.47 -23.16 17.37
C LYS A 17 -13.02 -23.03 16.93
N SER A 18 -12.52 -21.79 16.81
CA SER A 18 -11.08 -21.57 16.66
C SER A 18 -10.39 -22.27 17.85
N PHE A 19 -9.50 -23.22 17.57
CA PHE A 19 -9.05 -24.16 18.59
C PHE A 19 -7.82 -23.68 19.36
N ASN A 20 -7.12 -22.64 18.88
CA ASN A 20 -5.83 -22.24 19.43
C ASN A 20 -5.57 -20.71 19.46
N ILE A 21 -6.58 -19.87 19.23
CA ILE A 21 -6.48 -18.42 19.44
C ILE A 21 -7.13 -18.09 20.78
N ASP A 22 -6.34 -17.61 21.74
CA ASP A 22 -6.86 -17.17 23.03
C ASP A 22 -7.63 -15.86 22.90
N ILE A 23 -8.92 -15.90 23.18
CA ILE A 23 -9.83 -14.75 23.18
C ILE A 23 -10.02 -14.15 24.58
N THR A 24 -9.50 -14.79 25.63
CA THR A 24 -9.70 -14.40 27.03
C THR A 24 -8.69 -13.36 27.51
N LYS A 25 -7.48 -13.34 26.94
CA LYS A 25 -6.40 -12.41 27.29
C LYS A 25 -5.82 -11.70 26.07
N PRO A 26 -6.62 -10.95 25.31
CA PRO A 26 -6.11 -10.17 24.19
C PRO A 26 -5.22 -9.02 24.69
N VAL A 27 -4.18 -8.70 23.92
CA VAL A 27 -3.44 -7.44 24.08
C VAL A 27 -4.10 -6.41 23.16
N ILE A 28 -4.64 -5.34 23.75
CA ILE A 28 -5.35 -4.29 23.02
C ILE A 28 -4.43 -3.08 22.88
N PHE A 29 -4.31 -2.59 21.64
CA PHE A 29 -3.53 -1.40 21.33
C PHE A 29 -4.46 -0.28 20.89
N ASP A 30 -4.48 0.80 21.66
CA ASP A 30 -5.21 2.02 21.33
C ASP A 30 -4.29 3.07 20.71
N HIS A 31 -4.90 4.00 19.99
CA HIS A 31 -4.19 5.15 19.44
C HIS A 31 -3.53 5.96 20.59
N PRO A 32 -2.21 6.30 20.51
CA PRO A 32 -1.48 6.94 21.62
C PRO A 32 -2.09 8.24 22.16
N LYS A 33 -2.73 9.02 21.30
CA LYS A 33 -3.37 10.29 21.64
C LYS A 33 -4.91 10.22 21.69
N SER A 34 -5.49 9.02 21.56
CA SER A 34 -6.95 8.81 21.49
C SER A 34 -7.67 9.68 20.43
N THR A 35 -6.99 9.98 19.32
CA THR A 35 -7.52 10.82 18.23
C THR A 35 -8.61 10.05 17.48
N LYS A 36 -9.79 10.67 17.33
CA LYS A 36 -10.87 10.11 16.50
C LYS A 36 -10.63 10.39 15.02
N GLY A 37 -10.94 9.43 14.16
CA GLY A 37 -10.89 9.61 12.70
C GLY A 37 -9.49 9.50 12.07
N SER A 38 -8.46 9.11 12.83
CA SER A 38 -7.11 8.79 12.30
C SER A 38 -7.07 7.48 11.52
N TYR A 39 -8.07 6.62 11.75
CA TYR A 39 -8.16 5.25 11.23
C TYR A 39 -6.99 4.38 11.70
N PHE A 40 -6.55 4.58 12.94
CA PHE A 40 -5.59 3.69 13.58
C PHE A 40 -6.10 2.24 13.56
N GLY A 41 -5.29 1.34 13.01
CA GLY A 41 -5.69 -0.05 12.79
C GLY A 41 -6.14 -0.35 11.36
N PHE A 42 -6.10 0.62 10.44
CA PHE A 42 -6.50 0.41 9.05
C PHE A 42 -5.70 -0.73 8.38
N SER A 43 -4.40 -0.78 8.66
CA SER A 43 -3.52 -1.89 8.26
C SER A 43 -2.65 -2.32 9.43
N VAL A 44 -2.29 -3.60 9.47
CA VAL A 44 -1.44 -4.17 10.53
C VAL A 44 -0.40 -5.12 9.94
N SER A 45 0.79 -5.14 10.52
CA SER A 45 1.83 -6.12 10.19
C SER A 45 2.65 -6.47 11.43
N LEU A 46 3.05 -7.73 11.55
CA LEU A 46 4.02 -8.14 12.58
C LEU A 46 5.44 -7.90 12.07
N HIS A 47 6.31 -7.43 12.96
CA HIS A 47 7.72 -7.19 12.65
C HIS A 47 8.61 -7.63 13.81
N SER A 48 9.85 -8.03 13.52
CA SER A 48 10.79 -8.46 14.56
C SER A 48 12.22 -8.06 14.22
N ASN A 49 12.88 -7.29 15.10
CA ASN A 49 14.27 -6.82 14.97
C ASN A 49 14.97 -6.82 16.34
N ASN A 50 15.45 -7.97 16.84
CA ASN A 50 15.83 -8.19 18.26
C ASN A 50 14.70 -7.97 19.29
N LYS A 51 13.63 -7.25 18.92
CA LYS A 51 12.38 -7.05 19.64
C LYS A 51 11.20 -7.28 18.70
N LYS A 52 10.06 -7.71 19.24
CA LYS A 52 8.81 -7.92 18.49
C LYS A 52 7.99 -6.64 18.49
N TRP A 53 7.43 -6.29 17.35
CA TRP A 53 6.60 -5.11 17.17
C TRP A 53 5.33 -5.47 16.41
N LEU A 54 4.23 -4.85 16.81
CA LEU A 54 3.05 -4.71 15.97
C LEU A 54 3.16 -3.36 15.24
N LEU A 55 3.15 -3.38 13.92
CA LEU A 55 3.06 -2.19 13.09
C LEU A 55 1.60 -1.88 12.81
N VAL A 56 1.21 -0.62 12.95
CA VAL A 56 -0.19 -0.18 12.78
C VAL A 56 -0.25 1.05 11.90
N GLY A 57 -1.05 1.00 10.84
CA GLY A 57 -1.34 2.13 9.95
C GLY A 57 -2.47 3.01 10.47
N ALA A 58 -2.34 4.32 10.26
CA ALA A 58 -3.32 5.34 10.61
C ALA A 58 -3.39 6.40 9.47
N PRO A 59 -4.05 6.10 8.34
CA PRO A 59 -3.92 6.85 7.09
C PRO A 59 -4.43 8.31 7.12
N LEU A 60 -5.20 8.69 8.14
CA LEU A 60 -5.76 10.03 8.28
C LEU A 60 -5.24 10.78 9.50
N ASP A 61 -4.18 10.27 10.13
CA ASP A 61 -3.61 10.89 11.31
C ASP A 61 -2.81 12.17 11.01
N ASP A 62 -2.68 13.00 12.04
CA ASP A 62 -1.90 14.22 12.03
C ASP A 62 -0.48 13.94 12.53
N VAL A 63 0.54 14.48 11.84
CA VAL A 63 1.95 14.23 12.19
C VAL A 63 2.71 15.52 12.49
N PRO A 64 3.68 15.50 13.42
CA PRO A 64 4.55 16.65 13.65
C PRO A 64 5.48 16.87 12.44
N SER A 65 5.65 18.12 12.04
CA SER A 65 6.56 18.50 10.96
C SER A 65 8.01 18.24 11.35
N LYS A 66 8.79 17.67 10.43
CA LYS A 66 10.23 17.47 10.58
C LYS A 66 11.00 18.79 10.63
N SER A 67 10.47 19.83 9.99
CA SER A 67 11.14 21.13 9.86
C SER A 67 10.81 22.09 11.02
N ASP A 68 9.69 21.89 11.71
CA ASP A 68 9.25 22.71 12.83
C ASP A 68 8.38 21.87 13.76
N SER A 69 8.87 21.58 14.98
CA SER A 69 8.17 20.75 15.96
C SER A 69 6.86 21.36 16.46
N ASN A 70 6.66 22.67 16.30
CA ASN A 70 5.40 23.35 16.66
C ASN A 70 4.34 23.25 15.55
N GLN A 71 4.73 22.82 14.34
CA GLN A 71 3.83 22.68 13.21
C GLN A 71 3.26 21.26 13.13
N ILE A 72 1.93 21.16 13.06
CA ILE A 72 1.23 19.90 12.83
C ILE A 72 0.77 19.82 11.36
N LEU A 73 1.14 18.73 10.68
CA LEU A 73 0.76 18.42 9.31
C LEU A 73 -0.52 17.57 9.33
N GLN A 74 -1.62 18.19 8.92
CA GLN A 74 -2.95 17.59 9.06
C GLN A 74 -3.22 16.47 8.05
N LYS A 75 -3.71 15.33 8.54
CA LYS A 75 -4.13 14.16 7.76
C LYS A 75 -3.08 13.67 6.78
N TYR A 76 -1.81 13.77 7.14
CA TYR A 76 -0.71 13.26 6.32
C TYR A 76 -0.65 11.73 6.35
N GLY A 77 -1.24 11.11 7.38
CA GLY A 77 -1.17 9.67 7.62
C GLY A 77 0.10 9.28 8.36
N ALA A 78 0.01 8.23 9.14
CA ALA A 78 1.06 7.77 10.03
C ALA A 78 1.14 6.24 10.07
N ILE A 79 2.30 5.75 10.47
CA ILE A 79 2.48 4.37 10.94
C ILE A 79 3.04 4.41 12.37
N TYR A 80 2.65 3.42 13.15
CA TYR A 80 3.06 3.25 14.55
C TYR A 80 3.74 1.91 14.74
N LYS A 81 4.74 1.86 15.62
CA LYS A 81 5.26 0.61 16.20
C LYS A 81 4.77 0.47 17.63
N CYS A 82 4.20 -0.69 17.91
CA CYS A 82 3.58 -1.00 19.19
C CYS A 82 4.31 -2.17 19.84
N ASP A 83 4.66 -2.00 21.10
CA ASP A 83 5.35 -3.01 21.91
C ASP A 83 4.32 -3.91 22.61
N PRO A 84 4.26 -5.21 22.28
CA PRO A 84 3.30 -6.13 22.89
C PRO A 84 3.54 -6.40 24.37
N THR A 85 4.70 -6.01 24.92
CA THR A 85 4.99 -6.22 26.35
C THR A 85 4.33 -5.19 27.26
N ASN A 86 4.10 -3.98 26.78
CA ASN A 86 3.53 -2.88 27.56
C ASN A 86 2.35 -2.16 26.86
N SER A 87 1.94 -2.65 25.69
CA SER A 87 0.85 -2.09 24.86
C SER A 87 1.05 -0.63 24.44
N GLN A 88 2.29 -0.13 24.47
CA GLN A 88 2.58 1.25 24.07
C GLN A 88 2.93 1.34 22.58
N CYS A 89 2.33 2.31 21.91
CA CYS A 89 2.57 2.61 20.51
C CYS A 89 3.33 3.94 20.35
N SER A 90 4.29 3.97 19.42
CA SER A 90 5.06 5.16 19.08
C SER A 90 5.06 5.38 17.57
N TYR A 91 4.95 6.65 17.18
CA TYR A 91 4.95 7.06 15.78
C TYR A 91 6.32 6.83 15.15
N ILE A 92 6.34 6.39 13.90
CA ILE A 92 7.55 6.32 13.06
C ILE A 92 7.48 7.49 12.08
N PRO A 93 8.42 8.46 12.12
CA PRO A 93 8.50 9.51 11.11
C PRO A 93 8.66 8.89 9.73
N ILE A 94 7.85 9.25 8.73
CA ILE A 94 7.99 8.70 7.36
C ILE A 94 8.02 9.82 6.32
N ASP A 95 6.89 10.49 6.10
CA ASP A 95 6.77 11.62 5.17
C ASP A 95 6.19 12.84 5.88
N ASN A 96 6.91 13.33 6.88
CA ASN A 96 6.48 14.44 7.71
C ASN A 96 7.17 15.76 7.36
N THR A 97 7.51 15.95 6.08
CA THR A 97 8.00 17.23 5.57
C THR A 97 6.84 18.08 5.03
N PRO A 98 6.83 19.40 5.23
CA PRO A 98 5.85 20.29 4.60
C PRO A 98 5.83 20.14 3.08
N VAL A 99 4.71 20.53 2.46
CA VAL A 99 4.56 20.47 0.99
C VAL A 99 5.68 21.22 0.28
N GLN A 100 6.29 20.57 -0.70
CA GLN A 100 7.29 21.17 -1.57
C GLN A 100 6.69 22.31 -2.39
N LYS A 101 7.39 23.44 -2.43
CA LYS A 101 7.04 24.59 -3.25
C LYS A 101 8.07 24.79 -4.36
N ARG A 102 7.63 25.05 -5.58
CA ARG A 102 8.50 25.33 -6.73
C ARG A 102 8.22 26.72 -7.30
N LYS A 103 9.27 27.35 -7.81
CA LYS A 103 9.16 28.60 -8.58
C LYS A 103 8.72 28.26 -10.01
N TYR A 104 7.78 29.03 -10.55
CA TYR A 104 7.25 28.88 -11.89
C TYR A 104 7.02 30.25 -12.53
N LYS A 105 7.24 30.36 -13.84
CA LYS A 105 7.08 31.62 -14.59
C LYS A 105 5.71 31.65 -15.27
N TYR A 106 4.86 32.59 -14.85
CA TYR A 106 3.53 32.83 -15.42
C TYR A 106 3.49 34.23 -16.02
N GLN A 107 3.23 34.34 -17.33
CA GLN A 107 3.11 35.64 -18.04
C GLN A 107 4.28 36.61 -17.75
N GLY A 108 5.51 36.09 -17.65
CA GLY A 108 6.69 36.90 -17.35
C GLY A 108 7.03 37.07 -15.86
N THR A 109 6.11 36.76 -14.94
CA THR A 109 6.31 36.88 -13.48
C THR A 109 6.65 35.54 -12.83
N ILE A 110 7.59 35.52 -11.89
CA ILE A 110 7.91 34.34 -11.09
C ILE A 110 6.91 34.24 -9.93
N LYS A 111 6.19 33.13 -9.87
CA LYS A 111 5.30 32.76 -8.76
C LYS A 111 5.84 31.53 -8.04
N GLN A 112 5.46 31.36 -6.78
CA GLN A 112 5.74 30.16 -6.00
C GLN A 112 4.45 29.35 -5.85
N LEU A 113 4.48 28.08 -6.23
CA LEU A 113 3.32 27.18 -6.17
C LEU A 113 3.65 25.91 -5.38
N GLU A 114 2.64 25.35 -4.73
CA GLU A 114 2.73 24.03 -4.10
C GLU A 114 2.76 22.96 -5.20
N TRP A 115 3.83 22.19 -5.24
CA TRP A 115 4.07 21.18 -6.28
C TRP A 115 3.46 19.82 -5.94
N GLU A 116 3.10 19.63 -4.69
CA GLU A 116 2.56 18.37 -4.17
C GLU A 116 1.42 18.64 -3.18
N LYS A 117 0.51 17.67 -3.08
CA LYS A 117 -0.50 17.61 -2.01
C LYS A 117 -0.29 16.32 -1.21
N LYS A 118 -0.05 16.50 0.08
CA LYS A 118 0.15 15.41 1.06
C LYS A 118 -0.99 15.27 2.07
N LYS A 119 -1.84 16.31 2.22
CA LYS A 119 -3.06 16.20 3.03
C LYS A 119 -3.96 15.11 2.43
N THR A 120 -4.38 14.15 3.25
CA THR A 120 -5.14 12.95 2.87
C THR A 120 -4.45 12.09 1.81
N GLN A 121 -3.12 12.00 1.84
CA GLN A 121 -2.37 11.08 0.96
C GLN A 121 -2.52 9.60 1.35
N TRP A 122 -3.12 9.32 2.52
CA TRP A 122 -3.40 7.97 3.03
C TRP A 122 -2.15 7.15 3.33
N LEU A 123 -1.11 7.80 3.89
CA LEU A 123 0.10 7.10 4.31
C LEU A 123 -0.19 6.12 5.45
N GLY A 124 0.15 4.85 5.28
CA GLY A 124 -0.19 3.80 6.24
C GLY A 124 -1.52 3.11 5.94
N GLN A 125 -2.04 3.24 4.71
CA GLN A 125 -3.16 2.44 4.21
C GLN A 125 -2.77 0.97 4.00
N ASP A 126 -1.53 0.72 3.59
CA ASP A 126 -0.94 -0.61 3.55
C ASP A 126 0.42 -0.56 4.24
N VAL A 127 0.70 -1.59 5.03
CA VAL A 127 1.95 -1.75 5.78
C VAL A 127 2.29 -3.23 5.73
N HIS A 128 3.47 -3.55 5.20
CA HIS A 128 3.94 -4.93 5.09
C HIS A 128 5.39 -5.04 5.56
N SER A 129 5.67 -6.01 6.42
CA SER A 129 7.03 -6.40 6.79
C SER A 129 7.44 -7.69 6.09
N SER A 130 8.68 -7.77 5.61
CA SER A 130 9.26 -9.04 5.16
C SER A 130 9.65 -9.99 6.31
N GLY A 131 9.35 -9.63 7.57
CA GLY A 131 9.49 -10.50 8.73
C GLY A 131 10.74 -10.24 9.55
N LYS A 132 11.36 -11.32 10.06
CA LYS A 132 12.46 -11.24 11.04
C LYS A 132 13.70 -10.58 10.43
N ASN A 133 14.16 -9.51 11.06
CA ASN A 133 15.28 -8.67 10.62
C ASN A 133 15.12 -8.11 9.20
N GLY A 134 13.90 -8.21 8.64
CA GLY A 134 13.55 -7.76 7.30
C GLY A 134 13.22 -6.28 7.26
N LYS A 135 12.89 -5.78 6.08
CA LYS A 135 12.48 -4.39 5.88
C LYS A 135 10.96 -4.27 6.03
N VAL A 136 10.49 -3.03 5.99
CA VAL A 136 9.06 -2.70 5.98
C VAL A 136 8.77 -1.80 4.79
N VAL A 137 7.65 -2.02 4.12
CA VAL A 137 7.11 -1.11 3.12
C VAL A 137 5.79 -0.53 3.62
N THR A 138 5.61 0.76 3.41
CA THR A 138 4.31 1.44 3.58
C THR A 138 4.08 2.42 2.45
N CYS A 139 2.82 2.68 2.12
CA CYS A 139 2.47 3.50 0.97
C CYS A 139 1.43 4.58 1.31
N ALA A 140 1.42 5.60 0.45
CA ALA A 140 0.51 6.72 0.41
C ALA A 140 -0.10 6.79 -1.01
N PRO A 141 -1.11 5.95 -1.32
CA PRO A 141 -1.63 5.78 -2.69
C PRO A 141 -2.31 7.04 -3.24
N ARG A 142 -2.63 8.02 -2.37
CA ARG A 142 -3.29 9.29 -2.77
C ARG A 142 -2.34 10.48 -2.81
N TYR A 143 -1.03 10.24 -2.68
CA TYR A 143 -0.03 11.28 -2.92
C TYR A 143 -0.22 11.87 -4.33
N THR A 144 -0.26 13.20 -4.40
CA THR A 144 -0.64 13.92 -5.60
C THR A 144 0.41 14.96 -5.98
N GLU A 145 0.80 15.00 -7.26
CA GLU A 145 1.56 16.11 -7.83
C GLU A 145 0.64 17.14 -8.47
N THR A 146 1.01 18.42 -8.34
CA THR A 146 0.21 19.56 -8.82
C THR A 146 0.99 20.49 -9.75
N PRO A 147 1.52 19.98 -10.88
CA PRO A 147 2.18 20.84 -11.86
C PRO A 147 1.16 21.79 -12.50
N PRO A 148 1.59 23.01 -12.85
CA PRO A 148 0.77 23.92 -13.66
C PRO A 148 0.58 23.35 -15.08
N ASP A 149 -0.48 23.77 -15.74
CA ASP A 149 -0.65 23.57 -17.18
C ASP A 149 0.34 24.41 -17.99
N ARG A 150 0.29 24.28 -19.33
CA ARG A 150 1.24 24.95 -20.23
C ARG A 150 1.19 26.47 -20.07
N ASP A 151 0.00 27.02 -19.93
CA ASP A 151 -0.22 28.46 -19.83
C ASP A 151 -0.17 28.96 -18.37
N GLY A 152 -0.12 28.04 -17.40
CA GLY A 152 -0.05 28.29 -15.96
C GLY A 152 -1.34 28.85 -15.35
N THR A 153 -2.46 28.67 -16.05
CA THR A 153 -3.80 29.10 -15.64
C THR A 153 -4.47 28.09 -14.71
N LEU A 154 -4.12 26.80 -14.84
CA LEU A 154 -4.68 25.70 -14.07
C LEU A 154 -3.55 24.89 -13.42
N GLN A 155 -3.86 24.26 -12.29
CA GLN A 155 -2.99 23.25 -11.70
C GLN A 155 -3.64 21.89 -11.88
N TYR A 156 -2.94 21.00 -12.58
CA TYR A 156 -3.36 19.61 -12.67
C TYR A 156 -3.26 18.93 -11.31
N GLN A 157 -3.98 17.83 -11.12
CA GLN A 157 -3.87 16.98 -9.94
C GLN A 157 -3.67 15.55 -10.42
N TRP A 158 -2.42 15.10 -10.36
CA TRP A 158 -2.05 13.74 -10.74
C TRP A 158 -1.89 12.89 -9.49
N ILE A 159 -2.79 11.93 -9.30
CA ILE A 159 -2.82 11.06 -8.12
C ILE A 159 -1.90 9.88 -8.41
N LEU A 160 -0.61 10.06 -8.14
CA LEU A 160 0.42 9.11 -8.55
C LEU A 160 0.58 7.97 -7.55
N GLY A 161 0.37 8.25 -6.26
CA GLY A 161 0.79 7.36 -5.19
C GLY A 161 2.32 7.33 -5.01
N ARG A 162 2.76 6.83 -3.86
CA ARG A 162 4.17 6.60 -3.54
C ARG A 162 4.29 5.64 -2.37
N CYS A 163 5.43 4.98 -2.27
CA CYS A 163 5.78 4.08 -1.18
C CYS A 163 7.09 4.49 -0.52
N PHE A 164 7.34 3.90 0.64
CA PHE A 164 8.51 4.14 1.46
C PHE A 164 9.04 2.78 1.93
N GLU A 165 10.30 2.49 1.59
CA GLU A 165 11.04 1.43 2.25
C GLU A 165 11.57 1.95 3.59
N VAL A 166 11.29 1.23 4.66
CA VAL A 166 11.77 1.49 6.01
C VAL A 166 12.73 0.37 6.40
N LEU A 167 13.89 0.75 6.92
CA LEU A 167 14.90 -0.20 7.38
C LEU A 167 14.40 -1.08 8.52
N ASN A 168 15.11 -2.18 8.74
CA ASN A 168 14.77 -3.19 9.74
C ASN A 168 14.74 -2.67 11.17
N ASP A 169 15.45 -1.58 11.50
CA ASP A 169 15.47 -0.96 12.82
C ASP A 169 14.30 0.01 13.06
N LEU A 170 13.46 0.21 12.04
CA LEU A 170 12.36 1.18 12.03
C LEU A 170 12.83 2.62 12.31
N SER A 171 14.05 2.95 11.87
CA SER A 171 14.64 4.29 11.98
C SER A 171 14.15 5.25 10.89
N ASP A 172 14.68 6.47 10.92
CA ASP A 172 14.34 7.56 10.00
C ASP A 172 14.96 7.41 8.60
N SER A 173 15.80 6.41 8.35
CA SER A 173 16.36 6.16 7.02
C SER A 173 15.33 5.46 6.13
N LYS A 174 14.92 6.13 5.05
CA LYS A 174 13.88 5.64 4.13
C LYS A 174 14.24 5.91 2.69
N VAL A 175 13.90 4.96 1.82
CA VAL A 175 13.93 5.15 0.38
C VAL A 175 12.52 5.50 -0.10
N ILE A 176 12.38 6.66 -0.75
CA ILE A 176 11.15 7.08 -1.41
C ILE A 176 11.03 6.33 -2.74
N ILE A 177 9.86 5.74 -2.99
CA ILE A 177 9.60 4.94 -4.18
C ILE A 177 8.36 5.52 -4.87
N SER A 178 8.56 6.16 -6.01
CA SER A 178 7.51 6.85 -6.76
C SER A 178 7.54 6.41 -8.24
N PRO A 179 7.12 5.17 -8.55
CA PRO A 179 7.33 4.58 -9.89
C PRO A 179 6.57 5.31 -11.01
N CYS A 180 5.52 6.04 -10.65
CA CYS A 180 4.69 6.77 -11.59
C CYS A 180 5.10 8.25 -11.75
N GLN A 181 6.09 8.71 -10.99
CA GLN A 181 6.64 10.06 -11.10
C GLN A 181 7.48 10.19 -12.38
N ASN A 182 7.41 11.35 -13.04
CA ASN A 182 8.12 11.62 -14.30
C ASN A 182 7.74 10.70 -15.48
N LYS A 183 6.68 9.90 -15.34
CA LYS A 183 6.07 9.16 -16.46
C LYS A 183 5.13 10.08 -17.25
N ARG A 184 4.64 9.58 -18.38
CA ARG A 184 3.60 10.30 -19.14
C ARG A 184 2.32 10.37 -18.30
N TYR A 185 1.92 11.59 -17.93
CA TYR A 185 0.67 11.84 -17.22
C TYR A 185 -0.54 11.80 -18.17
N GLY A 186 -1.70 11.50 -17.61
CA GLY A 186 -2.97 11.36 -18.31
C GLY A 186 -3.71 10.07 -17.92
N ASN A 187 -5.02 10.05 -18.15
CA ASN A 187 -5.89 8.91 -17.81
C ASN A 187 -5.53 7.63 -18.57
N ASN A 188 -5.11 7.76 -19.84
CA ASN A 188 -4.65 6.65 -20.66
C ASN A 188 -3.24 6.13 -20.26
N TYR A 189 -2.57 6.77 -19.30
CA TYR A 189 -1.18 6.52 -18.93
C TYR A 189 -1.03 6.40 -17.40
N PHE A 190 -0.15 7.18 -16.77
CA PHE A 190 0.20 7.05 -15.33
C PHE A 190 -0.35 8.21 -14.47
N GLY A 191 -1.20 9.08 -15.01
CA GLY A 191 -1.67 10.28 -14.30
C GLY A 191 -2.51 10.01 -13.04
N TYR A 192 -3.13 8.84 -12.95
CA TYR A 192 -3.91 8.38 -11.80
C TYR A 192 -3.40 7.05 -11.27
N CYS A 193 -2.09 6.80 -11.42
CA CYS A 193 -1.47 5.51 -11.14
C CYS A 193 -1.84 4.92 -9.77
N GLN A 194 -1.93 5.75 -8.72
CA GLN A 194 -2.20 5.30 -7.35
C GLN A 194 -1.31 4.12 -6.92
N ALA A 195 -0.02 4.15 -7.29
CA ALA A 195 0.93 3.12 -6.92
C ALA A 195 1.03 2.98 -5.40
N GLY A 196 1.03 1.73 -4.94
CA GLY A 196 1.06 1.40 -3.53
C GLY A 196 -0.31 1.31 -2.88
N PHE A 197 -1.38 1.14 -3.67
CA PHE A 197 -2.69 0.78 -3.11
C PHE A 197 -2.64 -0.58 -2.38
N SER A 198 -1.85 -1.49 -2.93
CA SER A 198 -1.32 -2.65 -2.23
C SER A 198 0.19 -2.73 -2.45
N ALA A 199 0.95 -3.22 -1.47
CA ALA A 199 2.39 -3.34 -1.55
C ALA A 199 2.93 -4.52 -0.75
N ARG A 200 3.88 -5.27 -1.33
CA ARG A 200 4.56 -6.38 -0.66
C ARG A 200 6.06 -6.29 -0.90
N LEU A 201 6.81 -6.61 0.14
CA LEU A 201 8.24 -6.88 0.04
C LEU A 201 8.43 -8.36 -0.26
N THR A 202 9.35 -8.69 -1.14
CA THR A 202 9.82 -10.07 -1.33
C THR A 202 10.54 -10.57 -0.08
N ALA A 203 10.63 -11.89 0.07
CA ALA A 203 11.22 -12.51 1.26
C ALA A 203 12.70 -12.12 1.46
N ASP A 204 13.45 -11.99 0.37
CA ASP A 204 14.83 -11.47 0.34
C ASP A 204 14.93 -9.95 0.59
N GLY A 205 13.81 -9.22 0.52
CA GLY A 205 13.77 -7.77 0.67
C GLY A 205 14.40 -6.99 -0.49
N GLU A 206 14.63 -7.63 -1.64
CA GLU A 206 15.24 -7.02 -2.82
C GLU A 206 14.25 -6.28 -3.70
N TYR A 207 12.99 -6.71 -3.71
CA TYR A 207 11.92 -6.13 -4.51
C TYR A 207 10.75 -5.67 -3.64
N ILE A 208 10.22 -4.53 -4.02
CA ILE A 208 8.94 -4.00 -3.57
C ILE A 208 7.99 -4.09 -4.74
N VAL A 209 6.98 -4.92 -4.59
CA VAL A 209 5.90 -5.04 -5.56
C VAL A 209 4.78 -4.12 -5.11
N MET A 210 4.21 -3.34 -6.03
CA MET A 210 3.17 -2.34 -5.77
C MET A 210 2.02 -2.48 -6.77
N GLY A 211 0.80 -2.41 -6.29
CA GLY A 211 -0.40 -2.32 -7.11
C GLY A 211 -0.64 -0.88 -7.55
N ALA A 212 -1.05 -0.70 -8.81
CA ALA A 212 -1.19 0.61 -9.45
C ALA A 212 -2.52 0.70 -10.21
N LEU A 213 -3.59 1.05 -9.49
CA LEU A 213 -4.98 0.94 -9.93
C LEU A 213 -5.35 1.73 -11.18
N GLY A 214 -4.91 2.99 -11.28
CA GLY A 214 -5.41 3.90 -12.32
C GLY A 214 -4.56 3.94 -13.58
N VAL A 215 -3.59 3.04 -13.72
CA VAL A 215 -2.77 2.93 -14.93
C VAL A 215 -3.65 2.51 -16.12
N SER A 216 -3.39 3.11 -17.29
CA SER A 216 -4.00 2.73 -18.57
C SER A 216 -5.54 2.74 -18.60
N ASN A 217 -6.16 3.84 -18.16
CA ASN A 217 -7.60 3.99 -17.94
C ASN A 217 -8.15 3.00 -16.92
N TRP A 218 -7.52 2.95 -15.75
CA TRP A 218 -8.01 2.12 -14.66
C TRP A 218 -8.06 0.62 -14.98
N LYS A 219 -7.32 0.19 -16.00
CA LYS A 219 -7.01 -1.23 -16.20
C LYS A 219 -6.27 -1.75 -14.97
N GLY A 220 -5.35 -0.92 -14.46
CA GLY A 220 -4.49 -1.23 -13.35
C GLY A 220 -3.24 -1.99 -13.77
N GLY A 221 -2.46 -2.40 -12.79
CA GLY A 221 -1.24 -3.16 -12.99
C GLY A 221 -0.47 -3.35 -11.70
N VAL A 222 0.64 -4.05 -11.83
CA VAL A 222 1.60 -4.27 -10.75
C VAL A 222 2.96 -3.72 -11.18
N ILE A 223 3.70 -3.10 -10.27
CA ILE A 223 5.03 -2.54 -10.53
C ILE A 223 5.98 -3.15 -9.51
N ALA A 224 6.99 -3.87 -9.98
CA ALA A 224 8.10 -4.31 -9.14
C ALA A 224 9.23 -3.27 -9.22
N TYR A 225 9.73 -2.87 -8.06
CA TYR A 225 10.83 -1.93 -7.93
C TYR A 225 11.90 -2.55 -7.05
N SER A 226 13.16 -2.49 -7.49
CA SER A 226 14.30 -2.85 -6.64
C SER A 226 15.03 -1.60 -6.16
N PRO A 227 15.00 -1.30 -4.84
CA PRO A 227 15.82 -0.23 -4.26
C PRO A 227 17.32 -0.48 -4.42
N VAL A 228 17.75 -1.75 -4.53
CA VAL A 228 19.16 -2.15 -4.68
C VAL A 228 19.68 -1.79 -6.07
N TYR A 229 18.93 -2.16 -7.11
CA TYR A 229 19.34 -1.95 -8.50
C TYR A 229 18.87 -0.60 -9.07
N GLN A 230 18.05 0.15 -8.33
CA GLN A 230 17.38 1.37 -8.79
C GLN A 230 16.64 1.16 -10.12
N GLY A 231 16.10 -0.05 -10.30
CA GLY A 231 15.39 -0.50 -11.48
C GLY A 231 13.91 -0.71 -11.19
N GLU A 232 13.09 -0.49 -12.21
CA GLU A 232 11.64 -0.73 -12.16
C GLU A 232 11.22 -1.64 -13.32
N GLU A 233 10.42 -2.65 -13.00
CA GLU A 233 9.74 -3.49 -13.97
C GLU A 233 8.24 -3.32 -13.78
N ALA A 234 7.60 -2.68 -14.77
CA ALA A 234 6.16 -2.52 -14.79
C ALA A 234 5.52 -3.73 -15.46
N PHE A 235 4.63 -4.37 -14.71
CA PHE A 235 3.92 -5.56 -15.11
C PHE A 235 2.44 -5.23 -15.25
N SER A 236 2.03 -4.95 -16.49
CA SER A 236 0.61 -4.88 -16.86
C SER A 236 0.30 -6.14 -17.66
N THR A 237 -0.78 -6.82 -17.31
CA THR A 237 -1.28 -7.91 -18.14
C THR A 237 -1.60 -7.35 -19.53
N GLN A 238 -0.88 -7.86 -20.52
CA GLN A 238 -1.15 -7.69 -21.95
C GLN A 238 -2.63 -7.88 -22.24
N ASP A 239 -3.20 -7.01 -23.08
CA ASP A 239 -4.44 -7.03 -23.90
C ASP A 239 -5.73 -7.74 -23.42
N GLN A 240 -5.73 -8.49 -22.32
CA GLN A 240 -6.83 -9.29 -21.79
C GLN A 240 -7.58 -8.64 -20.62
N ILE A 241 -7.08 -7.50 -20.13
CA ILE A 241 -7.74 -6.71 -19.08
C ILE A 241 -8.44 -5.50 -19.71
N GLU A 242 -9.75 -5.39 -19.45
CA GLU A 242 -10.56 -4.26 -19.88
C GLU A 242 -10.39 -3.06 -18.93
N LYS A 243 -10.90 -1.90 -19.36
CA LYS A 243 -10.83 -0.67 -18.57
C LYS A 243 -11.68 -0.81 -17.31
N GLY A 244 -11.20 -0.26 -16.19
CA GLY A 244 -11.92 -0.27 -14.91
C GLY A 244 -11.84 -1.59 -14.13
N TYR A 245 -10.94 -2.50 -14.51
CA TYR A 245 -10.71 -3.75 -13.77
C TYR A 245 -9.91 -3.55 -12.48
N TYR A 246 -9.23 -2.42 -12.32
CA TYR A 246 -8.48 -2.07 -11.11
C TYR A 246 -7.43 -3.12 -10.70
N MET A 247 -6.72 -3.69 -11.69
CA MET A 247 -5.63 -4.63 -11.41
C MET A 247 -4.61 -4.01 -10.43
N GLY A 248 -4.17 -4.81 -9.46
CA GLY A 248 -3.30 -4.38 -8.37
C GLY A 248 -4.04 -3.88 -7.12
N GLU A 249 -5.37 -4.06 -7.05
CA GLU A 249 -6.11 -3.75 -5.82
C GLU A 249 -5.65 -4.61 -4.64
N CYS A 250 -5.45 -5.91 -4.88
CA CYS A 250 -4.90 -6.84 -3.90
C CYS A 250 -4.04 -7.88 -4.59
N PHE A 251 -2.84 -8.13 -4.08
CA PHE A 251 -2.03 -9.26 -4.52
C PHE A 251 -1.20 -9.84 -3.38
N CYS A 252 -0.78 -11.09 -3.58
CA CYS A 252 0.19 -11.77 -2.74
C CYS A 252 1.49 -11.97 -3.53
N ALA A 253 2.62 -11.66 -2.89
CA ALA A 253 3.94 -12.06 -3.36
C ALA A 253 4.36 -13.28 -2.53
N ALA A 254 4.65 -14.40 -3.20
CA ALA A 254 5.09 -15.63 -2.55
C ALA A 254 6.27 -16.24 -3.30
N GLU A 255 7.16 -16.88 -2.55
CA GLU A 255 8.19 -17.76 -3.07
C GLU A 255 7.54 -19.12 -3.40
N VAL A 256 7.79 -19.66 -4.58
CA VAL A 256 7.08 -20.87 -5.06
C VAL A 256 7.58 -22.11 -4.30
N ILE A 257 6.77 -22.64 -3.40
CA ILE A 257 6.85 -24.04 -2.96
C ILE A 257 5.81 -24.80 -3.79
N TYR A 258 6.24 -25.69 -4.69
CA TYR A 258 5.36 -26.46 -5.57
C TYR A 258 4.41 -27.33 -4.74
N HIS A 259 3.16 -26.90 -4.54
CA HIS A 259 2.05 -27.78 -4.21
C HIS A 259 0.75 -27.28 -4.86
N HIS A 260 0.04 -28.23 -5.48
CA HIS A 260 -1.19 -28.06 -6.25
C HIS A 260 -2.25 -27.20 -5.54
N LEU A 261 -2.38 -25.95 -5.97
CA LEU A 261 -3.55 -25.10 -5.73
C LEU A 261 -3.98 -24.51 -7.08
N ASN A 262 -5.26 -24.67 -7.41
CA ASN A 262 -5.87 -24.08 -8.61
C ASN A 262 -5.97 -22.56 -8.44
N CYS A 263 -4.92 -21.83 -8.83
CA CYS A 263 -4.86 -20.37 -8.86
C CYS A 263 -4.32 -19.89 -10.22
N TYR A 264 -4.77 -18.73 -10.70
CA TYR A 264 -4.28 -18.15 -11.97
C TYR A 264 -2.90 -17.51 -11.77
N LYS A 265 -1.88 -18.07 -12.42
CA LYS A 265 -0.51 -17.55 -12.48
C LYS A 265 -0.50 -16.27 -13.33
N ILE A 266 -0.09 -15.12 -12.78
CA ILE A 266 -0.17 -13.85 -13.52
C ILE A 266 1.04 -13.67 -14.45
N MET A 267 2.25 -14.17 -14.15
CA MET A 267 3.43 -13.94 -15.01
C MET A 267 4.53 -15.01 -15.02
N ASN A 268 5.21 -15.10 -16.18
CA ASN A 268 6.59 -15.57 -16.37
C ASN A 268 7.40 -14.32 -16.80
N GLY A 269 7.96 -13.59 -15.85
CA GLY A 269 8.97 -12.54 -16.13
C GLY A 269 10.37 -13.10 -15.90
N ASN A 270 11.41 -12.46 -16.47
CA ASN A 270 12.82 -12.82 -16.27
C ASN A 270 13.35 -12.58 -14.82
N LEU A 271 12.47 -12.29 -13.87
CA LEU A 271 12.81 -12.25 -12.45
C LEU A 271 12.92 -13.68 -11.92
N PRO A 272 14.08 -14.11 -11.39
CA PRO A 272 14.20 -15.43 -10.81
C PRO A 272 13.23 -15.55 -9.62
N ASN A 273 12.32 -16.53 -9.69
CA ASN A 273 11.54 -17.11 -8.57
C ASN A 273 10.25 -16.44 -8.08
N PHE A 274 9.64 -15.47 -8.79
CA PHE A 274 8.40 -14.82 -8.31
C PHE A 274 7.15 -15.16 -9.15
N ILE A 275 6.05 -15.49 -8.45
CA ILE A 275 4.69 -15.53 -9.02
C ILE A 275 3.81 -14.56 -8.24
N LEU A 276 3.12 -13.68 -8.96
CA LEU A 276 2.12 -12.79 -8.41
C LEU A 276 0.73 -13.41 -8.55
N TRP A 277 -0.06 -13.31 -7.49
CA TRP A 277 -1.43 -13.80 -7.41
C TRP A 277 -2.38 -12.64 -7.10
N GLU A 278 -3.52 -12.57 -7.80
CA GLU A 278 -4.55 -11.55 -7.64
C GLU A 278 -5.92 -12.22 -7.51
N THR A 279 -6.73 -11.71 -6.59
CA THR A 279 -8.12 -12.16 -6.41
C THR A 279 -9.04 -11.23 -7.18
N GLY A 280 -9.49 -11.63 -8.37
CA GLY A 280 -10.47 -10.89 -9.17
C GLY A 280 -11.87 -11.51 -9.11
N TYR A 281 -12.91 -10.70 -8.94
CA TYR A 281 -14.30 -11.09 -9.20
C TYR A 281 -14.52 -11.18 -10.72
N LYS A 282 -14.58 -12.39 -11.27
CA LYS A 282 -15.24 -12.60 -12.57
C LYS A 282 -16.74 -12.70 -12.33
N THR A 283 -17.51 -11.70 -12.73
CA THR A 283 -18.93 -11.90 -13.02
C THR A 283 -19.03 -12.82 -14.23
N LEU A 284 -19.35 -14.09 -13.99
CA LEU A 284 -19.74 -15.03 -15.05
C LEU A 284 -21.07 -14.55 -15.64
N ASN A 285 -21.01 -13.80 -16.73
CA ASN A 285 -22.16 -13.67 -17.61
C ASN A 285 -22.33 -15.00 -18.35
N SER A 286 -23.36 -15.74 -17.99
CA SER A 286 -23.83 -16.91 -18.73
C SER A 286 -24.40 -16.45 -20.07
N HIS A 287 -23.64 -16.65 -21.14
CA HIS A 287 -24.18 -16.78 -22.48
C HIS A 287 -23.76 -18.16 -23.00
N ASP A 288 -24.58 -19.16 -22.69
CA ASP A 288 -24.61 -20.41 -23.44
C ASP A 288 -25.76 -20.29 -24.45
N GLY A 289 -25.40 -20.39 -25.73
CA GLY A 289 -26.28 -20.81 -26.81
C GLY A 289 -26.06 -22.29 -27.11
#